data_AF-C0QDR6-F1
#
_entry.id   AF-C0QDR6-F1
#
_cell.length_a   1.000
_cell.length_b   1.000
_cell.length_c   1.000
_cell.angle_alpha   90.00
_cell.angle_beta   90.00
_cell.angle_gamma   90.00
#
_symmetry.space_group_name_H-M   'P 1'
#
loop_
_entity.id
_entity.type
_entity.pdbx_description
1 polymer ?
#
loop_
_entity_poly.entity_id
_entity_poly.type
_entity_poly.pdbx_seq_one_letter_code
_entity_poly.pdbx_strand_id
1 'polypeptide(L)'
;MDVDEVMAHLRTTASRLGLAMGRRKMTYNSRLAQEVGLWAETRGRGHQFHMEAFKAYFVDGKNIAERQVLLDLIKGADLDPREGASIIDQRRFSAAVDADWELSKKAGITAVPTFRLGLDKLVGAQPYEVLARLVEKHRINGR
;
A
#
# COMPACT_ATOMS: atom_id res chain seq x y z
N MET A 1 -2.58 -16.64 -11.10
CA MET A 1 -1.97 -16.41 -9.77
C MET A 1 -2.80 -17.20 -8.77
N ASP A 2 -2.22 -18.21 -8.15
CA ASP A 2 -2.89 -19.00 -7.13
C ASP A 2 -2.99 -18.16 -5.85
N VAL A 3 -4.22 -17.85 -5.42
CA VAL A 3 -4.47 -17.01 -4.25
C VAL A 3 -4.03 -17.73 -2.97
N ASP A 4 -4.17 -19.05 -2.91
CA ASP A 4 -3.83 -19.82 -1.71
C ASP A 4 -2.32 -19.90 -1.51
N GLU A 5 -1.55 -20.12 -2.58
CA GLU A 5 -0.09 -20.14 -2.54
C GLU A 5 0.49 -18.77 -2.11
N VAL A 6 -0.01 -17.68 -2.69
CA VAL A 6 0.42 -16.32 -2.34
C VAL A 6 0.07 -15.99 -0.89
N MET A 7 -1.13 -16.37 -0.45
CA MET A 7 -1.56 -16.14 0.93
C MET A 7 -0.77 -17.01 1.92
N ALA A 8 -0.37 -18.23 1.54
CA ALA A 8 0.50 -19.07 2.36
C ALA A 8 1.87 -18.41 2.56
N HIS A 9 2.50 -17.93 1.50
CA HIS A 9 3.79 -17.22 1.58
C HIS A 9 3.69 -15.94 2.44
N LEU A 10 2.63 -15.15 2.27
CA LEU A 10 2.38 -13.95 3.06
C LEU A 10 2.18 -14.28 4.56
N ARG A 11 1.44 -15.34 4.89
CA ARG A 11 1.23 -15.77 6.27
C ARG A 11 2.52 -16.20 6.95
N THR A 12 3.35 -16.98 6.25
CA THR A 12 4.68 -17.39 6.77
C THR A 12 5.54 -16.17 7.07
N THR A 13 5.56 -15.19 6.14
CA THR A 13 6.34 -13.96 6.32
C THR A 13 5.82 -13.11 7.47
N ALA A 14 4.51 -12.90 7.54
CA ALA A 14 3.88 -12.16 8.63
C ALA A 14 4.13 -12.82 10.00
N SER A 15 4.00 -14.14 10.10
CA SER A 15 4.26 -14.89 11.34
C SER A 15 5.71 -14.70 11.81
N ARG A 16 6.68 -14.71 10.89
CA ARG A 16 8.09 -14.47 11.20
C ARG A 16 8.34 -13.06 11.74
N LEU A 17 7.53 -12.09 11.32
CA LEU A 17 7.62 -10.68 11.70
C LEU A 17 6.69 -10.30 12.86
N GLY A 18 5.93 -11.25 13.42
CA GLY A 18 4.94 -10.98 14.48
C GLY A 18 3.75 -10.13 14.01
N LEU A 19 3.46 -10.11 12.70
CA LEU A 19 2.36 -9.35 12.12
C LEU A 19 1.08 -10.16 12.07
N ALA A 20 -0.04 -9.53 12.42
CA ALA A 20 -1.37 -10.14 12.30
C ALA A 20 -1.73 -10.37 10.83
N MET A 21 -2.32 -11.53 10.52
CA MET A 21 -2.85 -11.87 9.21
C MET A 21 -4.18 -12.59 9.34
N GLY A 22 -5.21 -12.02 8.73
CA GLY A 22 -6.56 -12.57 8.72
C GLY A 22 -6.76 -13.64 7.66
N ARG A 23 -7.97 -14.21 7.68
CA ARG A 23 -8.42 -15.16 6.66
C ARG A 23 -9.07 -14.42 5.50
N ARG A 24 -8.25 -13.89 4.59
CA ARG A 24 -8.74 -13.35 3.31
C ARG A 24 -9.05 -14.49 2.33
N LYS A 25 -10.25 -14.48 1.74
CA LYS A 25 -10.70 -15.48 0.74
C LYS A 25 -10.74 -14.96 -0.70
N MET A 26 -10.69 -13.64 -0.88
CA MET A 26 -10.79 -12.97 -2.17
C MET A 26 -9.73 -11.88 -2.28
N THR A 27 -9.35 -11.53 -3.51
CA THR A 27 -8.52 -10.35 -3.79
C THR A 27 -9.44 -9.22 -4.23
N TYR A 28 -9.35 -8.07 -3.55
CA TYR A 28 -10.17 -6.90 -3.89
C TYR A 28 -9.35 -5.88 -4.67
N ASN A 29 -10.01 -5.11 -5.53
CA ASN A 29 -9.38 -4.04 -6.29
C ASN A 29 -8.96 -2.90 -5.33
N SER A 30 -7.68 -2.53 -5.33
CA SER A 30 -7.14 -1.49 -4.46
C SER A 30 -7.12 -0.09 -5.08
N ARG A 31 -7.60 0.08 -6.32
CA ARG A 31 -7.47 1.34 -7.08
C ARG A 31 -8.07 2.54 -6.35
N LEU A 32 -9.28 2.43 -5.83
CA LEU A 32 -9.90 3.54 -5.07
C LEU A 32 -9.16 3.81 -3.76
N ALA A 33 -8.67 2.76 -3.08
CA ALA A 33 -7.84 2.92 -1.90
C ALA A 33 -6.51 3.65 -2.21
N GLN A 34 -5.90 3.38 -3.37
CA GLN A 34 -4.70 4.11 -3.82
C GLN A 34 -4.99 5.59 -4.06
N GLU A 35 -6.13 5.92 -4.69
CA GLU A 35 -6.53 7.32 -4.91
C GLU A 35 -6.78 8.06 -3.59
N VAL A 36 -7.47 7.43 -2.65
CA VAL A 36 -7.69 8.00 -1.31
C VAL A 36 -6.37 8.11 -0.53
N GLY A 37 -5.46 7.14 -0.68
CA GLY A 37 -4.13 7.18 -0.07
C GLY A 37 -3.30 8.37 -0.53
N LEU A 38 -3.22 8.61 -1.85
CA LEU A 38 -2.55 9.79 -2.39
C LEU A 38 -3.18 11.10 -1.89
N TRP A 39 -4.51 11.16 -1.80
CA TRP A 39 -5.16 12.33 -1.20
C TRP A 39 -4.78 12.50 0.28
N ALA A 40 -4.80 11.41 1.06
CA ALA A 40 -4.43 11.44 2.47
C ALA A 40 -2.97 11.90 2.68
N GLU A 41 -2.06 11.57 1.77
CA GLU A 41 -0.69 12.10 1.77
C GLU A 41 -0.67 13.63 1.65
N THR A 42 -1.49 14.22 0.79
CA THR A 42 -1.60 15.70 0.67
C THR A 42 -2.16 16.37 1.93
N ARG A 43 -2.78 15.59 2.82
CA ARG A 43 -3.29 16.02 4.13
C ARG A 43 -2.34 15.68 5.29
N GLY A 44 -1.16 15.13 5.02
CA GLY A 44 -0.22 14.69 6.06
C GLY A 44 -0.68 13.44 6.84
N ARG A 45 -1.66 12.70 6.30
CA ARG A 45 -2.27 11.51 6.92
C ARG A 45 -2.08 10.23 6.11
N GLY A 46 -1.19 10.25 5.13
CA GLY A 46 -0.93 9.10 4.25
C GLY A 46 -0.51 7.84 5.01
N HIS A 47 0.40 7.98 6.00
CA HIS A 47 0.83 6.85 6.82
C HIS A 47 -0.35 6.24 7.61
N GLN A 48 -1.13 7.06 8.30
CA GLN A 48 -2.28 6.62 9.09
C GLN A 48 -3.32 5.92 8.20
N PHE A 49 -3.62 6.51 7.04
CA PHE A 49 -4.53 5.89 6.08
C PHE A 49 -4.00 4.53 5.58
N HIS A 50 -2.71 4.43 5.25
CA HIS A 50 -2.10 3.16 4.85
C HIS A 50 -2.18 2.11 5.95
N MET A 51 -1.97 2.48 7.22
CA MET A 51 -2.11 1.55 8.35
C MET A 51 -3.55 1.05 8.50
N GLU A 52 -4.55 1.93 8.40
CA GLU A 52 -5.97 1.55 8.42
C GLU A 52 -6.31 0.64 7.24
N ALA A 53 -5.89 0.99 6.02
CA ALA A 53 -6.14 0.20 4.82
C ALA A 53 -5.46 -1.18 4.88
N PHE A 54 -4.22 -1.27 5.36
CA PHE A 54 -3.52 -2.54 5.53
C PHE A 54 -4.21 -3.43 6.55
N LYS A 55 -4.59 -2.88 7.71
CA LYS A 55 -5.34 -3.62 8.72
C LYS A 55 -6.66 -4.13 8.15
N ALA A 56 -7.45 -3.25 7.53
CA ALA A 56 -8.73 -3.61 6.94
C ALA A 56 -8.59 -4.72 5.90
N TYR A 57 -7.58 -4.66 5.03
CA TYR A 57 -7.41 -5.60 3.93
C TYR A 57 -6.75 -6.92 4.34
N PHE A 58 -5.67 -6.86 5.12
CA PHE A 58 -4.85 -8.03 5.46
C PHE A 58 -5.25 -8.70 6.77
N VAL A 59 -5.81 -7.95 7.72
CA VAL A 59 -6.23 -8.48 9.03
C VAL A 59 -7.73 -8.71 9.07
N ASP A 60 -8.53 -7.71 8.73
CA ASP A 60 -9.98 -7.78 8.89
C ASP A 60 -10.69 -8.41 7.66
N GLY A 61 -9.98 -8.55 6.54
CA GLY A 61 -10.52 -9.12 5.30
C GLY A 61 -11.61 -8.28 4.63
N LYS A 62 -11.66 -6.98 4.90
CA LYS A 62 -12.64 -6.03 4.35
C LYS A 62 -12.35 -5.72 2.87
N ASN A 63 -13.42 -5.44 2.14
CA ASN A 63 -13.35 -5.04 0.74
C ASN A 63 -13.02 -3.54 0.60
N ILE A 64 -11.75 -3.23 0.35
CA ILE A 64 -11.26 -1.86 0.15
C ILE A 64 -11.66 -1.22 -1.20
N ALA A 65 -12.45 -1.91 -2.03
CA ALA A 65 -13.09 -1.32 -3.20
C ALA A 65 -14.45 -0.67 -2.85
N GLU A 66 -15.00 -0.94 -1.66
CA GLU A 66 -16.29 -0.42 -1.25
C GLU A 66 -16.17 0.99 -0.67
N ARG A 67 -17.05 1.88 -1.16
CA ARG A 67 -17.10 3.28 -0.72
C ARG A 67 -17.24 3.42 0.79
N GLN A 68 -18.14 2.66 1.40
CA GLN A 68 -18.38 2.78 2.84
C GLN A 68 -17.17 2.33 3.66
N VAL A 69 -16.50 1.24 3.25
CA VAL A 69 -15.24 0.79 3.87
C VAL A 69 -14.21 1.91 3.78
N LEU A 70 -14.01 2.52 2.60
CA LEU A 70 -13.05 3.62 2.43
C LEU A 70 -13.36 4.82 3.32
N LEU A 71 -14.63 5.19 3.48
CA LEU A 71 -15.02 6.29 4.38
C LEU A 71 -14.71 5.98 5.85
N ASP A 72 -14.88 4.73 6.28
CA ASP A 72 -14.51 4.31 7.62
C ASP A 72 -12.98 4.38 7.83
N LEU A 73 -12.19 4.01 6.82
CA LEU A 73 -10.72 4.14 6.85
C LEU A 73 -10.28 5.60 6.89
N ILE A 74 -10.93 6.47 6.11
CA ILE A 74 -10.69 7.93 6.12
C ILE A 74 -10.94 8.47 7.53
N LYS A 75 -12.06 8.10 8.15
CA LYS A 75 -12.36 8.49 9.54
C LYS A 75 -11.31 7.96 10.52
N GLY A 76 -10.90 6.70 10.38
CA GLY A 76 -9.85 6.10 11.22
C GLY A 76 -8.49 6.78 11.08
N ALA A 77 -8.21 7.35 9.91
CA ALA A 77 -7.01 8.13 9.62
C ALA A 77 -7.09 9.61 10.06
N ASP A 78 -8.14 9.99 10.81
CA ASP A 78 -8.37 11.36 11.30
C ASP A 78 -8.54 12.38 10.16
N LEU A 79 -9.28 11.97 9.12
CA LEU A 79 -9.66 12.79 7.97
C LEU A 79 -11.19 12.94 7.90
N ASP A 80 -11.67 14.03 7.27
CA ASP A 80 -13.11 14.29 7.09
C ASP A 80 -13.72 13.33 6.04
N PRO A 81 -14.68 12.46 6.43
CA PRO A 81 -15.35 11.58 5.49
C PRO A 81 -16.17 12.33 4.42
N ARG A 82 -16.63 13.55 4.68
CA ARG A 82 -17.36 14.36 3.68
C ARG A 82 -16.43 14.82 2.56
N GLU A 83 -15.22 15.24 2.90
CA GLU A 83 -14.21 15.56 1.91
C GLU A 83 -13.78 14.30 1.15
N GLY A 84 -13.47 13.22 1.88
CA GLY A 84 -13.08 11.95 1.29
C GLY A 84 -14.14 11.35 0.36
N ALA A 85 -15.43 11.52 0.68
CA ALA A 85 -16.54 11.18 -0.21
C ALA A 85 -16.44 11.91 -1.56
N SER A 86 -16.17 13.22 -1.54
CA SER A 86 -15.98 14.00 -2.77
C SER A 86 -14.77 13.52 -3.58
N ILE A 87 -13.67 13.15 -2.91
CA ILE A 87 -12.48 12.59 -3.58
C ILE A 87 -12.80 11.28 -4.29
N ILE A 88 -13.52 10.38 -3.63
CA ILE A 88 -13.94 9.09 -4.18
C ILE A 88 -14.89 9.29 -5.36
N ASP A 89 -15.94 10.09 -5.17
CA ASP A 89 -17.01 10.25 -6.15
C ASP A 89 -16.52 10.96 -7.42
N GLN A 90 -15.61 11.93 -7.27
CA GLN A 90 -15.05 12.70 -8.39
C GLN A 90 -13.74 12.10 -8.93
N ARG A 91 -13.23 11.02 -8.33
CA ARG A 91 -11.99 10.34 -8.76
C ARG A 91 -10.81 11.31 -8.92
N ARG A 92 -10.69 12.30 -8.02
CA ARG A 92 -9.77 13.45 -8.19
C ARG A 92 -8.29 13.06 -8.32
N PHE A 93 -7.92 11.92 -7.75
CA PHE A 93 -6.54 11.40 -7.76
C PHE A 93 -6.32 10.29 -8.78
N SER A 94 -7.32 9.96 -9.62
CA SER A 94 -7.20 8.93 -10.65
C SER A 94 -6.02 9.17 -11.60
N ALA A 95 -5.88 10.39 -12.14
CA ALA A 95 -4.80 10.73 -13.05
C ALA A 95 -3.41 10.67 -12.40
N ALA A 96 -3.31 11.01 -11.11
CA ALA A 96 -2.06 10.90 -10.36
C ALA A 96 -1.66 9.43 -10.16
N VAL A 97 -2.62 8.57 -9.77
CA VAL A 97 -2.40 7.13 -9.69
C VAL A 97 -1.99 6.57 -11.06
N ASP A 98 -2.65 6.95 -12.15
CA ASP A 98 -2.27 6.50 -13.50
C ASP A 98 -0.83 6.90 -13.85
N ALA A 99 -0.41 8.11 -13.49
CA ALA A 99 0.96 8.57 -13.70
C ALA A 99 1.98 7.71 -12.93
N ASP A 100 1.68 7.33 -11.68
CA ASP A 100 2.55 6.45 -10.87
C ASP A 100 2.63 5.03 -11.43
N TRP A 101 1.52 4.49 -11.95
CA TRP A 101 1.50 3.20 -12.63
C TRP A 101 2.35 3.24 -13.91
N GLU A 102 2.23 4.29 -14.73
CA GLU A 102 3.04 4.46 -15.93
C GLU A 102 4.52 4.67 -15.62
N LEU A 103 4.85 5.44 -14.58
CA LEU A 103 6.22 5.60 -14.11
C LEU A 103 6.81 4.24 -13.69
N SER A 104 6.04 3.44 -12.94
CA SER A 104 6.47 2.10 -12.50
C SER A 104 6.72 1.16 -13.69
N LYS A 105 5.85 1.18 -14.70
CA LYS A 105 6.03 0.40 -15.94
C LYS A 105 7.29 0.84 -16.69
N LYS A 106 7.48 2.14 -16.92
CA LYS A 106 8.68 2.70 -17.58
C LYS A 106 9.97 2.38 -16.81
N ALA A 107 9.87 2.27 -15.48
CA ALA A 107 10.96 1.86 -14.61
C ALA A 107 11.23 0.34 -14.60
N GLY A 108 10.45 -0.46 -15.33
CA GLY A 108 10.59 -1.93 -15.35
C GLY A 108 10.20 -2.59 -14.02
N ILE A 109 9.29 -1.97 -13.26
CA ILE A 109 8.77 -2.50 -12.00
C ILE A 109 7.55 -3.36 -12.31
N THR A 110 7.63 -4.65 -11.95
CA THR A 110 6.60 -5.66 -12.26
C THR A 110 6.00 -6.32 -11.02
N ALA A 111 6.54 -6.04 -9.83
CA ALA A 111 6.09 -6.62 -8.57
C ALA A 111 6.25 -5.62 -7.41
N VAL A 112 5.43 -5.78 -6.36
CA VAL A 112 5.48 -4.98 -5.14
C VAL A 112 5.75 -5.86 -3.90
N PRO A 113 6.40 -5.32 -2.85
CA PRO A 113 7.11 -4.04 -2.85
C PRO A 113 8.39 -4.11 -3.72
N THR A 114 8.77 -2.99 -4.33
CA THR A 114 10.06 -2.82 -5.03
C THR A 114 10.71 -1.53 -4.54
N PHE A 115 11.99 -1.61 -4.17
CA PHE A 115 12.81 -0.47 -3.79
C PHE A 115 13.88 -0.24 -4.86
N ARG A 116 14.07 1.00 -5.30
CA ARG A 116 15.08 1.37 -6.31
C ARG A 116 15.90 2.55 -5.82
N LEU A 117 17.22 2.41 -5.81
CA LEU A 117 18.18 3.46 -5.47
C LEU A 117 19.27 3.50 -6.55
N GLY A 118 19.32 4.59 -7.32
CA GLY A 118 20.15 4.67 -8.52
C GLY A 118 19.86 3.51 -9.49
N LEU A 119 20.89 2.70 -9.77
CA LEU A 119 20.79 1.50 -10.61
C LEU A 119 20.44 0.23 -9.83
N ASP A 120 20.50 0.26 -8.49
CA ASP A 120 20.21 -0.90 -7.66
C ASP A 120 18.69 -1.05 -7.44
N LYS A 121 18.23 -2.30 -7.42
CA LYS A 121 16.83 -2.67 -7.24
C LYS A 121 16.68 -3.86 -6.31
N LEU A 122 15.78 -3.76 -5.34
CA LEU A 122 15.32 -4.87 -4.50
C LEU A 122 13.85 -5.14 -4.77
N VAL A 123 13.50 -6.39 -5.05
CA VAL A 123 12.12 -6.83 -5.33
C VAL A 123 11.65 -7.77 -4.23
N GLY A 124 10.42 -7.59 -3.77
CA GLY A 124 9.79 -8.38 -2.72
C GLY A 124 10.06 -7.84 -1.31
N ALA A 125 9.40 -8.46 -0.32
CA ALA A 125 9.57 -8.14 1.09
C ALA A 125 10.91 -8.69 1.62
N GLN A 126 12.00 -7.97 1.33
CA GLN A 126 13.35 -8.34 1.74
C GLN A 126 13.59 -8.12 3.24
N PRO A 127 14.52 -8.87 3.86
CA PRO A 127 14.94 -8.62 5.24
C PRO A 127 15.47 -7.20 5.46
N TYR A 128 15.36 -6.71 6.69
CA TYR A 128 15.79 -5.36 7.08
C TYR A 128 17.26 -5.11 6.73
N GLU A 129 18.14 -6.09 6.94
CA GLU A 129 19.58 -5.99 6.71
C GLU A 129 19.91 -5.84 5.20
N VAL A 130 19.06 -6.34 4.32
CA VAL A 130 19.23 -6.17 2.87
C VAL A 130 18.85 -4.74 2.46
N LEU A 131 17.76 -4.22 3.04
CA LEU A 131 17.32 -2.84 2.83
C LEU A 131 18.35 -1.84 3.41
N ALA A 132 18.83 -2.07 4.63
CA ALA A 132 19.83 -1.22 5.28
C ALA A 132 21.11 -1.10 4.44
N ARG A 133 21.63 -2.24 3.94
CA ARG A 133 22.79 -2.25 3.04
C ARG A 133 22.57 -1.49 1.73
N LEU A 134 21.35 -1.54 1.17
CA LEU A 134 21.01 -0.75 -0.01
C LEU A 134 21.10 0.75 0.29
N VAL A 135 20.56 1.20 1.43
CA VAL A 135 20.60 2.60 1.87
C VAL A 135 22.04 3.06 2.17
N GLU A 136 22.81 2.23 2.90
CA GLU A 136 24.22 2.48 3.24
C GLU A 136 25.10 2.61 2.00
N LYS A 137 24.93 1.72 1.01
CA LYS A 137 25.67 1.74 -0.27
C LYS A 137 25.49 3.07 -1.00
N HIS A 138 24.30 3.67 -0.93
CA HIS A 138 23.99 4.95 -1.56
C HIS A 138 24.27 6.17 -0.68
N ARG A 139 24.89 5.98 0.50
CA ARG A 139 25.22 7.05 1.45
C ARG A 139 24.05 7.97 1.80
N ILE A 140 22.84 7.42 1.84
CA ILE A 140 21.68 8.15 2.36
C ILE A 140 21.80 8.12 3.89
N ASN A 141 22.51 9.11 4.45
CA ASN A 141 22.51 9.33 5.89
C ASN A 141 21.13 9.82 6.29
N GLY A 142 20.42 9.03 7.10
CA GLY A 142 19.11 9.40 7.62
C GLY A 142 19.21 10.76 8.33
N ARG A 143 18.44 11.73 7.83
CA ARG A 143 18.17 12.97 8.56
C ARG A 143 16.94 12.78 9.42
#